data_AF-A0A7L5ARB0-F1
#
_entry.id   AF-A0A7L5ARB0-F1
#
_cell.length_a   1.000
_cell.length_b   1.000
_cell.length_c   1.000
_cell.angle_alpha   90.00
_cell.angle_beta   90.00
_cell.angle_gamma   90.00
#
_symmetry.space_group_name_H-M   'P 1'
#
loop_
_entity.id
_entity.type
_entity.pdbx_description
1 polymer ?
#
loop_
_entity_poly.entity_id
_entity_poly.type
_entity_poly.pdbx_seq_one_letter_code
_entity_poly.pdbx_strand_id
1 'polypeptide(L)'
;MATKTNTVTTVNAASVNEQSMDVLLGAAHSLPQGSPLAILLENILASLRSGVDVAALSLDRPVTPNQAAAALGMSRPSVYKLMDSGLLKFHYVGKDRRIPATALVDYLDRRERASAQLAEDLANRDRTIKQAVDAIAPLSAEDLAELEEA
;
A
#
# COMPACT_ATOMS: atom_id res chain seq x y z
N MET A 1 11.21 4.79 -33.34
CA MET A 1 11.93 3.91 -32.40
C MET A 1 10.89 3.25 -31.50
N ALA A 2 10.74 1.92 -31.54
CA ALA A 2 9.79 1.23 -30.66
C ALA A 2 10.36 1.24 -29.23
N THR A 3 9.78 2.06 -28.35
CA THR A 3 10.09 2.02 -26.92
C THR A 3 9.72 0.64 -26.41
N LYS A 4 10.72 -0.10 -25.90
CA LYS A 4 10.53 -1.40 -25.29
C LYS A 4 9.71 -1.18 -24.02
N THR A 5 8.40 -1.38 -24.09
CA THR A 5 7.48 -1.14 -22.96
C THR A 5 7.82 -2.11 -21.85
N ASN A 6 8.44 -1.63 -20.78
CA ASN A 6 8.72 -2.45 -19.60
C ASN A 6 7.39 -2.75 -18.90
N THR A 7 7.11 -4.03 -18.64
CA THR A 7 5.87 -4.46 -17.98
C THR A 7 5.76 -3.94 -16.55
N VAL A 8 6.91 -3.71 -15.90
CA VAL A 8 7.03 -3.03 -14.59
C VAL A 8 8.08 -1.94 -14.70
N THR A 9 7.73 -0.72 -14.31
CA THR A 9 8.66 0.41 -14.20
C THR A 9 8.61 0.91 -12.76
N THR A 10 9.76 0.94 -12.09
CA THR A 10 9.87 1.44 -10.72
C THR A 10 10.58 2.78 -10.72
N VAL A 11 9.99 3.76 -10.03
CA VAL A 11 10.59 5.05 -9.73
C VAL A 11 11.05 5.01 -8.27
N ASN A 12 12.35 5.14 -8.07
CA ASN A 12 12.93 5.18 -6.73
C ASN A 12 12.86 6.61 -6.18
N ALA A 13 12.27 6.78 -5.00
CA ALA A 13 12.00 8.10 -4.42
C ALA A 13 13.29 8.90 -4.18
N ALA A 14 14.35 8.25 -3.73
CA ALA A 14 15.64 8.91 -3.46
C ALA A 14 16.36 9.39 -4.73
N SER A 15 15.96 8.89 -5.92
CA SER A 15 16.53 9.30 -7.20
C SER A 15 15.81 10.48 -7.86
N VAL A 16 14.66 10.90 -7.32
CA VAL A 16 13.85 11.98 -7.90
C VAL A 16 14.28 13.32 -7.32
N ASN A 17 14.56 14.30 -8.18
CA ASN A 17 14.93 15.65 -7.78
C ASN A 17 13.71 16.58 -7.64
N GLU A 18 13.87 17.67 -6.88
CA GLU A 18 12.83 18.68 -6.65
C GLU A 18 12.27 19.27 -7.96
N GLN A 19 13.15 19.55 -8.93
CA GLN A 19 12.71 20.10 -10.22
C GLN A 19 11.72 19.18 -10.96
N SER A 20 11.96 17.86 -10.94
CA SER A 20 11.06 16.87 -11.56
C SER A 20 9.74 16.79 -10.80
N MET A 21 9.79 16.90 -9.47
CA MET A 21 8.60 16.92 -8.61
C MET A 21 7.73 18.15 -8.89
N ASP A 22 8.33 19.33 -9.03
CA ASP A 22 7.62 20.57 -9.33
C ASP A 22 6.94 20.54 -10.70
N VAL A 23 7.63 20.00 -11.71
CA VAL A 23 7.06 19.82 -13.05
C VAL A 23 5.85 18.88 -13.01
N LEU A 24 5.96 17.76 -12.28
CA LEU A 24 4.89 16.77 -12.19
C LEU A 24 3.69 17.32 -11.39
N LEU A 25 3.93 18.14 -10.37
CA LEU A 25 2.90 18.88 -9.64
C LEU A 25 2.20 19.91 -10.54
N GLY A 26 2.94 20.66 -11.35
CA GLY A 26 2.37 21.58 -12.34
C GLY A 26 1.48 20.85 -13.36
N ALA A 27 1.92 19.67 -13.84
CA ALA A 27 1.14 18.85 -14.75
C ALA A 27 -0.17 18.35 -14.10
N ALA A 28 -0.12 17.89 -12.85
CA ALA A 28 -1.31 17.45 -12.11
C ALA A 28 -2.36 18.57 -12.01
N HIS A 29 -1.95 19.79 -11.63
CA HIS A 29 -2.84 20.94 -11.52
C HIS A 29 -3.38 21.46 -12.86
N SER A 30 -2.69 21.19 -13.97
CA SER A 30 -3.15 21.58 -15.31
C SER A 30 -4.32 20.73 -15.84
N LEU A 31 -4.57 19.58 -15.20
CA LEU A 31 -5.65 18.66 -15.57
C LEU A 31 -6.98 19.08 -14.94
N PRO A 32 -8.13 18.71 -15.57
CA PRO A 32 -9.44 18.97 -14.99
C PRO A 32 -9.60 18.37 -13.60
N GLN A 33 -10.33 19.06 -12.71
CA GLN A 33 -10.68 18.52 -11.40
C GLN A 33 -11.40 17.18 -11.53
N GLY A 34 -11.00 16.21 -10.69
CA GLY A 34 -11.55 14.84 -10.73
C GLY A 34 -11.04 13.98 -11.89
N SER A 35 -10.11 14.48 -12.70
CA SER A 35 -9.46 13.66 -13.73
C SER A 35 -8.74 12.46 -13.08
N PRO A 36 -8.98 11.22 -13.55
CA PRO A 36 -8.25 10.05 -13.07
C PRO A 36 -6.73 10.18 -13.20
N LEU A 37 -6.26 10.90 -14.24
CA LEU A 37 -4.84 11.18 -14.41
C LEU A 37 -4.31 12.18 -13.37
N ALA A 38 -5.11 13.19 -12.99
CA ALA A 38 -4.71 14.13 -11.94
C ALA A 38 -4.56 13.40 -10.61
N ILE A 39 -5.57 12.61 -10.24
CA ILE A 39 -5.59 11.79 -9.02
C ILE A 39 -4.39 10.82 -9.01
N LEU A 40 -4.10 10.17 -10.14
CA LEU A 40 -2.94 9.28 -10.24
C LEU A 40 -1.62 10.04 -9.99
N LEU A 41 -1.42 11.19 -10.64
CA LEU A 41 -0.19 11.98 -10.48
C LEU A 41 -0.05 12.51 -9.04
N GLU A 42 -1.14 12.96 -8.43
CA GLU A 42 -1.16 13.39 -7.02
C GLU A 42 -0.77 12.26 -6.06
N ASN A 43 -1.32 11.05 -6.27
CA ASN A 43 -0.95 9.88 -5.47
C ASN A 43 0.53 9.49 -5.63
N ILE A 44 1.06 9.58 -6.85
CA ILE A 44 2.48 9.34 -7.12
C ILE A 44 3.33 10.40 -6.39
N LEU A 45 2.96 11.68 -6.49
CA LEU A 45 3.66 12.78 -5.80
C LEU A 45 3.67 12.59 -4.29
N ALA A 46 2.52 12.26 -3.70
CA ALA A 46 2.40 12.01 -2.28
C ALA A 46 3.33 10.88 -1.84
N SER A 47 3.33 9.76 -2.57
CA SER A 47 4.19 8.61 -2.29
C SER A 47 5.67 8.97 -2.35
N LEU A 48 6.11 9.63 -3.43
CA LEU A 48 7.51 10.02 -3.61
C LEU A 48 7.97 11.04 -2.55
N ARG A 49 7.12 12.00 -2.17
CA ARG A 49 7.41 12.95 -1.07
C ARG A 49 7.56 12.26 0.29
N SER A 50 6.82 11.17 0.50
CA SER A 50 6.96 10.33 1.70
C SER A 50 8.17 9.39 1.64
N GLY A 51 9.00 9.47 0.60
CA GLY A 51 10.16 8.58 0.42
C GLY A 51 9.79 7.16 0.00
N VAL A 52 8.56 6.96 -0.51
CA VAL A 52 8.05 5.65 -0.92
C VAL A 52 8.26 5.46 -2.41
N ASP A 53 8.94 4.38 -2.78
CA ASP A 53 9.13 3.97 -4.17
C ASP A 53 7.79 3.63 -4.84
N VAL A 54 7.63 4.03 -6.09
CA VAL A 54 6.40 3.82 -6.86
C VAL A 54 6.68 2.84 -8.00
N ALA A 55 5.82 1.83 -8.16
CA ALA A 55 5.88 0.89 -9.27
C ALA A 55 4.65 1.02 -10.17
N ALA A 56 4.88 1.22 -11.46
CA ALA A 56 3.84 1.16 -12.49
C ALA A 56 3.82 -0.23 -13.15
N LEU A 57 2.64 -0.84 -13.20
CA LEU A 57 2.40 -2.16 -13.79
C LEU A 57 1.50 -2.03 -15.03
N SER A 58 1.94 -2.60 -16.16
CA SER A 58 1.08 -2.73 -17.33
C SER A 58 0.18 -3.96 -17.21
N LEU A 59 -1.11 -3.80 -17.48
CA LEU A 59 -2.11 -4.86 -17.33
C LEU A 59 -2.28 -5.75 -18.59
N ASP A 60 -1.69 -5.35 -19.72
CA ASP A 60 -1.86 -6.02 -21.02
C ASP A 60 -1.11 -7.36 -21.13
N ARG A 61 -0.17 -7.64 -20.21
CA ARG A 61 0.71 -8.81 -20.29
C ARG A 61 0.92 -9.48 -18.94
N PRO A 62 1.05 -10.82 -18.91
CA PRO A 62 1.51 -11.52 -17.72
C PRO A 62 2.93 -11.08 -17.33
N VAL A 63 3.18 -11.01 -16.03
CA VAL A 63 4.50 -10.72 -15.47
C VAL A 63 5.24 -11.99 -15.07
N THR A 64 6.56 -11.93 -15.10
CA THR A 64 7.42 -12.96 -14.50
C THR A 64 7.41 -12.85 -12.97
N PRO A 65 7.76 -13.91 -12.23
CA PRO A 65 7.94 -13.84 -10.78
C PRO A 65 8.94 -12.76 -10.34
N ASN A 66 9.96 -12.49 -11.16
CA ASN A 66 10.94 -11.43 -10.88
C ASN A 66 10.33 -10.03 -11.02
N GLN A 67 9.52 -9.81 -12.05
CA GLN A 67 8.79 -8.55 -12.23
C GLN A 67 7.74 -8.36 -11.13
N ALA A 68 7.04 -9.43 -10.75
CA ALA A 68 6.10 -9.39 -9.63
C ALA A 68 6.81 -9.05 -8.31
N ALA A 69 8.00 -9.61 -8.07
CA ALA A 69 8.80 -9.29 -6.88
C ALA A 69 9.17 -7.79 -6.84
N ALA A 70 9.60 -7.22 -7.97
CA ALA A 70 9.87 -5.80 -8.09
C ALA A 70 8.60 -4.94 -7.86
N ALA A 71 7.47 -5.31 -8.45
CA ALA A 71 6.21 -4.60 -8.31
C ALA A 71 5.64 -4.66 -6.87
N LEU A 72 5.83 -5.78 -6.16
CA LEU A 72 5.35 -5.96 -4.79
C LEU A 72 6.31 -5.43 -3.71
N GLY A 73 7.51 -4.98 -4.09
CA GLY A 73 8.56 -4.63 -3.13
C GLY A 73 9.01 -5.83 -2.29
N MET A 74 8.99 -7.05 -2.85
CA MET A 74 9.27 -8.29 -2.13
C MET A 74 10.50 -9.01 -2.67
N SER A 75 11.07 -9.90 -1.85
CA SER A 75 12.09 -10.84 -2.33
C SER A 75 11.47 -11.84 -3.32
N ARG A 76 12.28 -12.31 -4.29
CA ARG A 76 11.85 -13.36 -5.22
C ARG A 76 11.37 -14.62 -4.49
N PRO A 77 12.08 -15.17 -3.47
CA PRO A 77 11.58 -16.30 -2.71
C PRO A 77 10.22 -16.07 -2.06
N SER A 78 9.93 -14.86 -1.58
CA SER A 78 8.61 -14.54 -1.00
C SER A 78 7.50 -14.65 -2.05
N VAL A 79 7.73 -14.16 -3.28
CA VAL A 79 6.76 -14.31 -4.38
C VAL A 79 6.55 -15.78 -4.72
N TYR A 80 7.61 -16.59 -4.78
CA TYR A 80 7.47 -18.04 -4.99
C TYR A 80 6.63 -18.69 -3.90
N LYS A 81 6.84 -18.36 -2.62
CA LYS A 81 6.00 -18.85 -1.52
C LYS A 81 4.52 -18.48 -1.66
N LEU A 82 4.21 -17.27 -2.14
CA LEU A 82 2.82 -16.85 -2.41
C LEU A 82 2.21 -17.65 -3.56
N MET A 83 2.99 -17.97 -4.58
CA MET A 83 2.55 -18.80 -5.70
C MET A 83 2.33 -20.25 -5.27
N ASP A 84 3.29 -20.83 -4.56
CA ASP A 84 3.26 -22.23 -4.12
C ASP A 84 2.16 -22.48 -3.08
N SER A 85 1.82 -21.47 -2.27
CA SER A 85 0.68 -21.52 -1.33
C SER A 85 -0.69 -21.25 -1.98
N GLY A 86 -0.73 -20.90 -3.27
CA GLY A 86 -1.96 -20.59 -4.00
C GLY A 86 -2.54 -19.20 -3.72
N LEU A 87 -1.88 -18.39 -2.89
CA LEU A 87 -2.30 -17.01 -2.58
C LEU A 87 -2.12 -16.05 -3.78
N LEU A 88 -1.19 -16.38 -4.68
CA LEU A 88 -0.94 -15.67 -5.92
C LEU A 88 -1.11 -16.60 -7.12
N LYS A 89 -2.15 -16.36 -7.93
CA LYS A 89 -2.44 -17.16 -9.13
C LYS A 89 -1.33 -17.02 -10.16
N PHE A 90 -0.96 -18.13 -10.78
CA PHE A 90 0.01 -18.17 -11.88
C PHE A 90 -0.36 -19.27 -12.87
N HIS A 91 0.28 -19.26 -14.04
CA HIS A 91 0.19 -20.31 -15.04
C HIS A 91 1.58 -20.56 -15.63
N TYR A 92 1.72 -21.69 -16.33
CA TYR A 92 2.94 -22.03 -17.05
C TYR A 92 2.89 -21.53 -18.49
N VAL A 93 4.01 -20.99 -18.96
CA VAL A 93 4.26 -20.71 -20.37
C VAL A 93 5.55 -21.43 -20.75
N GLY A 94 5.40 -22.61 -21.35
CA GLY A 94 6.50 -23.56 -21.49
C GLY A 94 6.97 -24.07 -20.12
N LYS A 95 8.25 -23.86 -19.80
CA LYS A 95 8.83 -24.23 -18.50
C LYS A 95 8.72 -23.12 -17.44
N ASP A 96 8.42 -21.90 -17.85
CA ASP A 96 8.43 -20.75 -16.96
C ASP A 96 7.05 -20.51 -16.35
N ARG A 97 7.04 -19.94 -15.14
CA ARG A 97 5.82 -19.42 -14.52
C ARG A 97 5.57 -17.97 -14.96
N ARG A 98 4.28 -17.63 -15.13
CA ARG A 98 3.78 -16.30 -15.44
C ARG A 98 2.59 -15.98 -14.54
N ILE A 99 2.55 -14.76 -14.03
CA ILE A 99 1.51 -14.26 -13.14
C ILE A 99 0.68 -13.27 -13.97
N PRO A 100 -0.65 -13.48 -14.14
CA PRO A 100 -1.50 -12.47 -14.75
C PRO A 100 -1.40 -11.15 -13.98
N ALA A 101 -1.26 -10.02 -14.67
CA ALA A 101 -1.16 -8.71 -14.00
C ALA A 101 -2.38 -8.44 -13.10
N THR A 102 -3.58 -8.86 -13.53
CA THR A 102 -4.81 -8.81 -12.73
C THR A 102 -4.70 -9.58 -11.42
N ALA A 103 -4.10 -10.77 -11.42
CA ALA A 103 -3.90 -11.55 -10.20
C ALA A 103 -2.97 -10.85 -9.21
N LEU A 104 -2.03 -10.03 -9.71
CA LEU A 104 -1.13 -9.24 -8.87
C LEU A 104 -1.86 -8.05 -8.22
N VAL A 105 -2.68 -7.35 -9.00
CA VAL A 105 -3.56 -6.28 -8.51
C VAL A 105 -4.54 -6.83 -7.47
N ASP A 106 -5.22 -7.94 -7.77
CA ASP A 106 -6.14 -8.58 -6.83
C ASP A 106 -5.46 -8.97 -5.51
N TYR A 107 -4.18 -9.39 -5.57
CA TYR A 107 -3.41 -9.71 -4.37
C TYR A 107 -3.07 -8.45 -3.55
N LEU A 108 -2.67 -7.36 -4.20
CA LEU A 108 -2.44 -6.07 -3.53
C LEU A 108 -3.70 -5.57 -2.83
N ASP A 109 -4.85 -5.61 -3.52
CA ASP A 109 -6.13 -5.18 -2.94
C ASP A 109 -6.58 -6.04 -1.76
N ARG A 110 -6.32 -7.36 -1.81
CA ARG A 110 -6.57 -8.25 -0.67
C ARG A 110 -5.64 -7.94 0.50
N ARG A 111 -4.36 -7.68 0.22
CA ARG A 111 -3.35 -7.35 1.23
C ARG A 111 -3.71 -6.04 1.93
N GLU A 112 -4.07 -5.01 1.18
CA GLU A 112 -4.42 -3.70 1.73
C GLU A 112 -5.65 -3.78 2.64
N ARG A 113 -6.70 -4.50 2.20
CA ARG A 113 -7.89 -4.72 3.03
C ARG A 113 -7.59 -5.49 4.30
N ALA A 114 -6.72 -6.52 4.23
CA ALA A 114 -6.32 -7.26 5.41
C ALA A 114 -5.51 -6.39 6.39
N SER A 115 -4.64 -5.52 5.87
CA SER A 115 -3.90 -4.55 6.68
C SER A 115 -4.82 -3.53 7.35
N ALA A 116 -5.80 -2.99 6.63
CA ALA A 116 -6.78 -2.07 7.18
C ALA A 116 -7.62 -2.72 8.29
N GLN A 117 -8.08 -3.95 8.08
CA GLN A 117 -8.84 -4.70 9.11
C GLN A 117 -8.01 -4.93 10.37
N LEU A 118 -6.74 -5.32 10.22
CA LEU A 118 -5.84 -5.53 11.37
C LEU A 118 -5.63 -4.23 12.17
N ALA A 119 -5.46 -3.10 11.48
CA ALA A 119 -5.29 -1.80 12.12
C ALA A 119 -6.55 -1.40 12.92
N GLU A 120 -7.74 -1.65 12.37
CA GLU A 120 -9.00 -1.42 13.05
C GLU A 120 -9.16 -2.31 14.29
N ASP A 121 -8.86 -3.60 14.17
CA ASP A 121 -8.93 -4.57 15.28
C ASP A 121 -7.99 -4.18 16.43
N LEU A 122 -6.78 -3.70 16.11
CA LEU A 122 -5.82 -3.20 17.10
C LEU A 122 -6.32 -1.92 17.78
N ALA A 123 -6.80 -0.94 17.00
CA ALA A 123 -7.33 0.31 17.56
C ALA A 123 -8.55 0.07 18.47
N ASN A 124 -9.40 -0.89 18.13
CA ASN A 124 -10.54 -1.29 18.95
C ASN A 124 -10.09 -1.97 20.25
N ARG A 125 -9.11 -2.87 20.19
CA ARG A 125 -8.52 -3.49 21.39
C ARG A 125 -7.94 -2.46 22.35
N ASP A 126 -7.16 -1.51 21.84
CA ASP A 126 -6.54 -0.47 22.65
C ASP A 126 -7.59 0.41 23.34
N ARG A 127 -8.69 0.73 22.64
CA ARG A 127 -9.83 1.46 23.21
C ARG A 127 -10.49 0.67 24.35
N THR A 128 -10.75 -0.62 24.15
CA THR A 128 -11.35 -1.47 25.19
C THR A 128 -10.45 -1.59 26.41
N ILE A 129 -9.14 -1.76 26.22
CA ILE A 129 -8.17 -1.80 27.32
C ILE A 129 -8.19 -0.47 28.09
N LYS A 130 -8.15 0.67 27.39
CA LYS A 130 -8.19 1.98 28.03
C LYS A 130 -9.47 2.17 28.86
N GLN A 131 -10.63 1.83 28.30
CA GLN A 131 -11.91 1.93 29.01
C GLN A 131 -11.96 1.02 30.26
N ALA A 132 -11.42 -0.19 30.17
CA ALA A 132 -11.35 -1.10 31.31
C ALA A 132 -10.40 -0.58 32.40
N VAL A 133 -9.27 0.03 32.03
CA VAL A 133 -8.34 0.67 32.97
C VAL A 133 -9.00 1.86 33.66
N ASP A 134 -9.67 2.73 32.91
CA ASP A 134 -10.37 3.91 33.46
C ASP A 134 -11.50 3.49 34.42
N ALA A 135 -12.20 2.39 34.14
CA ALA A 135 -13.28 1.88 35.00
C ALA A 135 -12.81 1.20 36.30
N ILE A 136 -11.53 0.79 36.38
CA ILE A 136 -10.93 0.13 37.55
C ILE A 136 -10.03 1.12 38.32
N ALA A 137 -9.79 2.32 37.77
CA ALA A 137 -9.05 3.35 38.46
C ALA A 137 -9.70 3.63 39.83
N PRO A 138 -8.91 3.71 40.92
CA PRO A 138 -9.44 4.13 42.22
C PRO A 138 -10.16 5.47 42.06
N LEU A 139 -11.28 5.63 42.77
CA LEU A 139 -12.00 6.90 42.86
C LEU A 139 -10.99 8.03 43.04
N SER A 140 -11.09 9.05 42.20
CA SER A 140 -10.19 10.18 42.29
C SER A 140 -10.36 10.86 43.66
N ALA A 141 -9.37 11.67 44.06
CA ALA A 141 -9.47 12.41 45.32
C ALA A 141 -10.69 13.35 45.35
N GLU A 142 -11.18 13.79 44.19
CA GLU A 142 -12.44 14.54 44.05
C GLU A 142 -13.65 13.63 44.28
N ASP A 143 -13.69 12.44 43.65
CA ASP A 143 -14.80 11.49 43.82
C ASP A 143 -14.94 10.97 45.27
N LEU A 144 -13.83 10.88 46.01
CA LEU A 144 -13.83 10.51 47.43
C LEU A 144 -14.29 11.66 48.34
N ALA A 145 -13.96 12.90 48.00
CA ALA A 145 -14.38 14.08 48.77
C ALA A 145 -15.90 14.32 48.65
N GLU A 146 -16.49 14.07 47.48
CA GLU A 146 -17.95 14.17 47.28
C GLU A 146 -18.74 13.15 48.12
N LEU A 147 -18.13 12.00 48.45
CA LEU A 147 -18.74 10.98 49.31
C LEU A 147 -18.63 11.29 50.81
N GLU A 148 -17.68 12.12 51.23
CA GLU A 148 -17.55 12.57 52.63
C GLU A 148 -18.49 13.75 52.97
N GLU A 149 -19.02 14.45 51.97
CA GLU A 149 -19.95 15.57 52.14
C GLU A 149 -21.46 15.20 52.04
N ALA A 150 -21.78 13.93 51.76
CA ALA A 150 -23.15 13.40 51.63
C ALA A 150 -23.64 12.64 52.88
#